data_AF-A0A929DXN5-F1
#
_entry.id   AF-A0A929DXN5-F1
#
_cell.length_a   1.000
_cell.length_b   1.000
_cell.length_c   1.000
_cell.angle_alpha   90.00
_cell.angle_beta   90.00
_cell.angle_gamma   90.00
#
_symmetry.space_group_name_H-M   'P 1'
#
loop_
_entity.id
_entity.type
_entity.pdbx_description
1 polymer ?
#
loop_
_entity_poly.entity_id
_entity_poly.type
_entity_poly.pdbx_seq_one_letter_code
_entity_poly.pdbx_strand_id
1 'polypeptide(L)' 'MENRILPNISIIVAIAENRAIGKDNKLLWHISGDLKRFKQLTTGHTLIMGRNTFLSLPNGALPRRRHIV' A
#
# COMPACT_ATOMS: atom_id res chain seq x y z
N MET A 1 10.43 -33.54 -4.72
CA MET A 1 10.69 -32.10 -4.81
C MET A 1 9.46 -31.39 -4.30
N GLU A 2 9.59 -30.60 -3.23
CA GLU A 2 8.44 -29.99 -2.55
C GLU A 2 7.95 -28.78 -3.36
N ASN A 3 6.70 -28.82 -3.81
CA ASN A 3 6.05 -27.70 -4.50
C ASN A 3 5.82 -26.58 -3.49
N ARG A 4 6.75 -25.63 -3.42
CA ARG A 4 6.59 -24.45 -2.58
C ARG A 4 5.53 -23.55 -3.21
N ILE A 5 4.33 -23.52 -2.63
CA ILE A 5 3.31 -22.53 -2.99
C ILE A 5 3.87 -21.16 -2.60
N LEU A 6 4.31 -20.38 -3.60
CA LEU A 6 4.64 -18.98 -3.38
C LEU A 6 3.33 -18.24 -3.11
N PRO A 7 3.23 -17.43 -2.04
CA PRO A 7 2.05 -16.62 -1.81
C PRO A 7 1.83 -15.68 -2.99
N ASN A 8 0.60 -15.64 -3.51
CA ASN A 8 0.22 -14.69 -4.55
C ASN A 8 0.35 -13.26 -4.01
N ILE A 9 1.13 -12.42 -4.68
CA ILE A 9 1.35 -11.02 -4.33
C ILE A 9 0.57 -10.14 -5.31
N SER A 10 -0.24 -9.23 -4.78
CA SER A 10 -0.93 -8.19 -5.55
C SER A 10 -0.28 -6.84 -5.28
N ILE A 11 -0.06 -6.06 -6.35
CA ILE A 11 0.46 -4.69 -6.26
C ILE A 11 -0.72 -3.73 -6.41
N ILE A 12 -0.81 -2.76 -5.50
CA ILE A 12 -1.81 -1.68 -5.55
C ILE A 12 -1.05 -0.34 -5.52
N VAL A 13 -1.23 0.48 -6.56
CA VAL A 13 -0.53 1.75 -6.72
C VAL A 13 -1.40 2.76 -7.46
N ALA A 14 -1.39 4.02 -7.02
CA ALA A 14 -1.85 5.16 -7.80
C ALA A 14 -0.65 5.80 -8.48
N ILE A 15 -0.71 5.95 -9.81
CA ILE A 15 0.43 6.36 -10.64
C ILE A 15 -0.02 7.43 -11.64
N ALA A 16 0.78 8.49 -11.79
CA ALA A 16 0.57 9.49 -12.84
C ALA A 16 1.09 9.02 -14.21
N GLU A 17 0.70 9.74 -15.27
CA GLU A 17 1.15 9.49 -16.65
C GLU A 17 2.69 9.50 -16.77
N ASN A 18 3.36 10.36 -15.99
CA ASN A 18 4.83 10.44 -15.91
C ASN A 18 5.45 9.40 -14.94
N ARG A 19 4.68 8.38 -14.53
CA ARG A 19 5.07 7.31 -13.60
C ARG A 19 5.35 7.74 -12.15
N ALA A 20 5.04 8.98 -11.77
CA ALA A 20 5.21 9.44 -10.40
C ALA A 20 4.17 8.80 -9.45
N ILE A 21 4.60 8.44 -8.23
CA ILE A 21 3.76 7.79 -7.19
C ILE A 21 3.78 8.51 -5.84
N GLY A 22 4.72 9.42 -5.62
CA GLY A 22 4.91 10.16 -4.37
C GLY A 22 5.97 11.24 -4.52
N LYS A 23 5.94 12.25 -3.64
CA LYS A 23 6.95 13.31 -3.55
C LYS A 23 7.10 13.74 -2.09
N ASP A 24 8.33 13.99 -1.64
CA ASP A 24 8.63 14.48 -0.28
C ASP A 24 7.95 13.67 0.84
N ASN A 25 7.97 12.34 0.70
CA ASN A 25 7.33 11.37 1.59
C ASN A 25 5.82 11.58 1.78
N LYS A 26 5.13 12.09 0.74
CA LYS A 26 3.69 12.32 0.71
C LYS A 26 3.09 11.80 -0.60
N LEU A 27 1.78 11.55 -0.56
CA LEU A 27 0.99 11.32 -1.77
C LEU A 27 1.00 12.58 -2.63
N LEU A 28 1.09 12.41 -3.95
CA LEU A 28 1.03 13.52 -4.90
C LEU A 28 -0.37 14.18 -4.92
N TRP A 29 -1.42 13.42 -4.61
CA TRP A 29 -2.82 13.85 -4.62
C TRP A 29 -3.62 13.12 -3.53
N HIS A 30 -4.57 13.84 -2.93
CA HIS A 30 -5.52 13.29 -1.98
C HIS A 30 -6.84 12.96 -2.68
N ILE A 31 -6.91 11.80 -3.34
CA ILE A 31 -8.12 11.35 -4.04
C ILE A 31 -8.95 10.48 -3.10
N SER A 32 -9.98 11.05 -2.47
CA SER A 32 -10.78 10.35 -1.45
C SER A 32 -11.42 9.04 -1.96
N GLY A 33 -11.79 8.97 -3.25
CA GLY A 33 -12.30 7.75 -3.87
C GLY A 33 -11.26 6.63 -3.96
N ASP A 34 -10.02 6.97 -4.31
CA ASP A 34 -8.91 6.03 -4.40
C ASP A 34 -8.53 5.48 -3.02
N LEU A 35 -8.45 6.35 -2.00
CA LEU A 35 -8.17 5.92 -0.62
C LEU A 35 -9.25 5.00 -0.05
N LYS A 36 -10.54 5.26 -0.37
CA LYS A 36 -11.65 4.38 0.00
C LYS A 36 -11.52 3.01 -0.67
N ARG A 37 -11.19 2.97 -1.96
CA ARG A 37 -10.95 1.73 -2.70
C ARG A 37 -9.74 0.97 -2.16
N PHE A 38 -8.61 1.63 -1.93
CA PHE A 38 -7.42 1.03 -1.30
C PHE A 38 -7.77 0.39 0.05
N LYS A 39 -8.52 1.09 0.91
CA LYS A 39 -8.98 0.56 2.19
C LYS A 39 -9.85 -0.69 2.00
N GLN A 40 -10.81 -0.67 1.07
CA GLN A 40 -11.68 -1.82 0.79
C GLN A 40 -10.87 -3.02 0.30
N LEU A 41 -9.95 -2.82 -0.64
CA LEU A 41 -9.14 -3.89 -1.24
C LEU A 41 -8.10 -4.48 -0.28
N THR A 42 -7.69 -3.76 0.76
CA THR A 42 -6.57 -4.18 1.63
C THR A 42 -6.99 -4.59 3.04
N THR A 43 -8.20 -4.24 3.48
CA THR A 43 -8.68 -4.59 4.83
C THR A 43 -8.71 -6.11 4.99
N GLY A 44 -8.15 -6.62 6.10
CA GLY A 44 -8.05 -8.06 6.36
C GLY A 44 -6.84 -8.74 5.71
N HIS A 45 -6.07 -8.04 4.88
CA HIS A 45 -4.86 -8.57 4.25
C HIS A 45 -3.58 -8.09 4.93
N THR A 46 -2.47 -8.77 4.62
CA THR A 46 -1.12 -8.30 4.97
C THR A 46 -0.68 -7.26 3.95
N LEU A 47 -0.21 -6.11 4.43
CA LEU A 47 0.42 -5.07 3.62
C LEU A 47 1.92 -5.18 3.73
N ILE A 48 2.58 -5.22 2.58
CA ILE A 48 4.04 -5.11 2.45
C ILE A 48 4.31 -3.72 1.86
N MET A 49 5.15 -2.93 2.51
CA MET A 49 5.50 -1.58 2.06
C MET A 49 6.91 -1.22 2.54
N GLY A 50 7.57 -0.26 1.89
CA GLY A 50 8.85 0.23 2.38
C GLY A 50 8.71 1.14 3.61
N ARG A 51 9.78 1.24 4.41
CA ARG A 51 9.88 2.12 5.60
C ARG A 51 9.38 3.54 5.36
N ASN A 52 9.79 4.18 4.27
CA ASN A 52 9.41 5.58 4.00
C ASN A 52 7.89 5.71 3.75
N THR A 53 7.29 4.76 3.03
CA THR A 53 5.83 4.69 2.87
C THR A 53 5.12 4.52 4.20
N PHE A 54 5.63 3.67 5.10
CA PHE A 54 5.05 3.52 6.44
C PHE A 54 5.11 4.84 7.23
N LEU A 55 6.25 5.54 7.20
CA LEU A 55 6.42 6.84 7.85
C LEU A 55 5.58 7.97 7.24
N SER A 56 5.11 7.81 5.99
CA SER A 56 4.20 8.77 5.35
C SER A 56 2.75 8.67 5.86
N LEU A 57 2.40 7.60 6.58
CA LEU A 57 1.04 7.39 7.07
C LEU A 57 0.74 8.33 8.25
N PRO A 58 -0.43 8.99 8.26
CA PRO A 58 -0.73 10.02 9.26
C PRO A 58 -0.82 9.47 10.69
N ASN A 59 -1.25 8.21 10.85
CA ASN A 59 -1.50 7.57 12.14
C ASN A 59 -0.75 6.23 12.27
N GLY A 60 0.34 6.05 11.53
CA GLY A 60 1.09 4.79 11.51
C GLY A 60 0.30 3.62 10.90
N ALA A 61 0.37 2.44 11.54
CA ALA A 61 -0.21 1.20 11.03
C ALA A 61 -1.73 1.33 10.80
N LEU A 62 -2.17 0.86 9.63
CA LEU A 62 -3.57 0.97 9.25
C LEU A 62 -4.39 -0.09 9.99
N PRO A 63 -5.56 0.25 10.56
CA PRO A 63 -6.33 -0.69 11.37
C PRO A 63 -6.79 -1.88 10.53
N ARG A 64 -6.87 -3.05 11.18
CA ARG A 64 -7.30 -4.34 10.59
C ARG A 64 -6.45 -4.80 9.40
N ARG A 65 -5.16 -4.45 9.41
CA ARG A 65 -4.15 -4.89 8.43
C ARG A 65 -2.87 -5.23 9.18
N ARG A 66 -2.23 -6.35 8.82
CA ARG A 66 -0.88 -6.66 9.29
C ARG A 66 0.11 -5.92 8.40
N HIS A 67 1.05 -5.18 8.97
CA HIS A 67 2.09 -4.48 8.21
C HIS A 67 3.41 -5.26 8.28
N ILE A 68 4.06 -5.44 7.13
CA ILE A 68 5.45 -5.86 6.98
C ILE A 68 6.18 -4.69 6.33
N VAL A 69 7.20 -4.17 7.01
CA VAL A 69 7.92 -2.94 6.65
C VAL A 69 9.39 -3.24 6.39
#